data_AF-A0A444U4D3-F1
#
_entry.id   AF-A0A444U4D3-F1
#
_cell.length_a   1.000
_cell.length_b   1.000
_cell.length_c   1.000
_cell.angle_alpha   90.00
_cell.angle_beta   90.00
_cell.angle_gamma   90.00
#
_symmetry.space_group_name_H-M   'P 1'
#
loop_
_entity.id
_entity.type
_entity.pdbx_description
1 polymer ?
#
loop_
_entity_poly.entity_id
_entity_poly.type
_entity_poly.pdbx_seq_one_letter_code
_entity_poly.pdbx_strand_id
1 'polypeptide(L)'
;MEQRLDEEDSATDVSRDSGNVSQSESSGSVISEGLSSGNISQSHSFSAAVPQEDGDPERLLERTAKSYSSYLKANVAEEVESLEKSLEEMLTRVDEFVGMLDMIRNDTTQVVNDSLPQIHRKSEEMRKIYKKIDKLDAFVKMVGHNVTVMEEQVTQAESDLATFPSAFKKIFRTITVPAFLNKTTTPRRQQEPPPVFRTEDYFSPHSGQ
;
A
#
# COMPACT_ATOMS: atom_id res chain seq x y z
N MET A 1 40.03 -18.63 11.04
CA MET A 1 38.89 -18.82 11.97
C MET A 1 38.56 -17.43 12.46
N GLU A 2 37.61 -16.77 11.79
CA GLU A 2 36.19 -16.80 12.17
C GLU A 2 35.96 -15.97 13.44
N GLN A 3 35.00 -15.05 13.55
CA GLN A 3 34.02 -14.47 12.63
C GLN A 3 33.77 -13.07 13.20
N ARG A 4 33.62 -12.11 12.30
CA ARG A 4 33.22 -10.73 12.55
C ARG A 4 31.69 -10.69 12.42
N LEU A 5 30.99 -10.39 13.50
CA LEU A 5 29.56 -10.04 13.48
C LEU A 5 29.50 -8.53 13.69
N ASP A 6 29.53 -7.80 12.58
CA ASP A 6 29.08 -6.41 12.52
C ASP A 6 27.60 -6.47 12.12
N GLU A 7 26.69 -6.24 13.08
CA GLU A 7 25.30 -5.90 12.81
C GLU A 7 25.25 -4.42 12.44
N GLU A 8 25.28 -4.12 11.14
CA GLU A 8 24.92 -2.80 10.61
C GLU A 8 23.40 -2.72 10.41
N ASP A 9 22.72 -2.05 11.35
CA ASP A 9 21.39 -1.49 11.16
C ASP A 9 21.47 -0.34 10.14
N SER A 10 21.33 -0.65 8.86
CA SER A 10 21.19 0.34 7.79
C SER A 10 19.71 0.67 7.58
N ALA A 11 19.22 1.64 8.35
CA ALA A 11 17.95 2.31 8.09
C ALA A 11 18.07 3.17 6.81
N THR A 12 17.51 2.70 5.69
CA THR A 12 17.27 3.55 4.52
C THR A 12 15.84 4.07 4.56
N ASP A 13 15.78 5.37 4.80
CA ASP A 13 14.68 6.30 4.61
C ASP A 13 13.89 6.03 3.32
N VAL A 14 12.60 5.67 3.46
CA VAL A 14 11.67 5.60 2.34
C VAL A 14 10.73 6.79 2.46
N SER A 15 11.09 7.84 1.74
CA SER A 15 10.28 9.02 1.46
C SER A 15 8.88 8.58 1.01
N ARG A 16 7.89 8.81 1.88
CA ARG A 16 6.48 8.58 1.58
C ARG A 16 5.93 9.81 0.85
N ASP A 17 5.85 9.65 -0.46
CA ASP A 17 5.04 10.44 -1.37
C ASP A 17 3.61 10.57 -0.81
N SER A 18 3.29 11.76 -0.30
CA SER A 18 1.97 12.07 0.22
C SER A 18 1.09 12.51 -0.93
N GLY A 19 0.35 11.53 -1.47
CA GLY A 19 -0.75 11.77 -2.39
C GLY A 19 -1.76 12.72 -1.75
N ASN A 20 -1.88 13.90 -2.36
CA ASN A 20 -2.91 14.88 -2.05
C ASN A 20 -4.29 14.28 -2.41
N VAL A 21 -5.02 13.82 -1.40
CA VAL A 21 -6.43 13.46 -1.53
C VAL A 21 -7.24 14.69 -1.13
N SER A 22 -7.88 15.30 -2.12
CA SER A 22 -8.81 16.42 -1.97
C SER A 22 -9.84 16.14 -0.87
N GLN A 23 -9.80 16.93 0.19
CA GLN A 23 -10.97 17.15 1.04
C GLN A 23 -11.59 18.48 0.64
N SER A 24 -12.83 18.42 0.15
CA SER A 24 -13.69 19.57 0.00
C SER A 24 -14.02 20.10 1.39
N GLU A 25 -13.30 21.11 1.86
CA GLU A 25 -13.68 21.85 3.05
C GLU A 25 -14.86 22.75 2.71
N SER A 26 -16.04 22.31 3.14
CA SER A 26 -17.21 23.17 3.26
C SER A 26 -16.90 24.22 4.32
N SER A 27 -16.83 25.49 3.91
CA SER A 27 -16.76 26.64 4.80
C SER A 27 -18.04 26.71 5.64
N GLY A 28 -18.04 26.00 6.76
CA GLY A 28 -19.02 26.08 7.83
C GLY A 28 -18.32 26.46 9.12
N SER A 29 -17.79 27.68 9.19
CA SER A 29 -17.36 28.27 10.47
C SER A 29 -18.60 28.46 11.33
N VAL A 30 -18.88 27.50 12.20
CA VAL A 30 -19.73 27.71 13.36
C VAL A 30 -18.78 27.76 14.54
N ILE A 31 -18.17 28.92 14.73
CA ILE A 31 -17.65 29.30 16.03
C ILE A 31 -18.80 29.19 17.03
N SER A 32 -18.85 28.09 17.78
CA SER A 32 -19.58 28.09 19.03
C SER A 32 -18.83 29.04 19.95
N GLU A 33 -19.17 30.32 19.85
CA GLU A 33 -18.94 31.26 20.93
C GLU A 33 -19.71 30.73 22.12
N GLY A 34 -19.02 29.91 22.92
CA GLY A 34 -19.35 29.66 24.30
C GLY A 34 -19.21 30.97 25.06
N LEU A 35 -20.14 31.90 24.81
CA LEU A 35 -20.48 32.90 25.79
C LEU A 35 -21.18 32.16 26.91
N SER A 36 -20.34 31.68 27.83
CA SER A 36 -20.66 31.57 29.24
C SER A 36 -21.22 32.93 29.68
N SER A 37 -22.47 33.22 29.33
CA SER A 37 -23.28 34.19 30.03
C SER A 37 -23.64 33.55 31.35
N GLY A 38 -22.65 33.51 32.23
CA GLY A 38 -22.88 33.45 33.65
C GLY A 38 -23.68 34.69 33.99
N ASN A 39 -25.01 34.57 33.92
CA ASN A 39 -25.88 35.49 34.61
C ASN A 39 -25.61 35.25 36.09
N ILE A 40 -24.67 36.05 36.61
CA ILE A 40 -24.46 36.27 38.03
C ILE A 40 -25.85 36.49 38.61
N SER A 41 -26.27 35.57 39.45
CA SER A 41 -27.47 35.71 40.25
C SER A 41 -27.33 37.02 41.01
N GLN A 42 -27.99 38.08 40.51
CA GLN A 42 -28.20 39.28 41.29
C GLN A 42 -29.15 38.85 42.39
N SER A 43 -28.56 38.43 43.51
CA SER A 43 -29.24 38.43 44.78
C SER A 43 -29.74 39.85 44.97
N HIS A 44 -31.06 40.04 44.79
CA HIS A 44 -31.74 41.24 45.24
C HIS A 44 -31.45 41.33 46.73
N SER A 45 -30.45 42.15 47.06
CA SER A 45 -30.16 42.51 48.43
C SER A 45 -31.45 43.05 49.01
N PHE A 46 -31.92 42.40 50.07
CA PHE A 46 -33.10 42.77 50.83
C PHE A 46 -32.86 44.15 51.46
N SER A 47 -33.02 45.20 50.65
CA SER A 47 -33.24 46.55 51.15
C SER A 47 -34.73 46.67 51.40
N ALA A 48 -35.20 46.03 52.46
CA ALA A 48 -36.50 46.34 53.02
C ALA A 48 -36.39 47.71 53.69
N ALA A 49 -36.51 48.77 52.88
CA ALA A 49 -37.07 50.00 53.39
C ALA A 49 -38.48 49.65 53.85
N VAL A 50 -38.66 49.44 55.16
CA VAL A 50 -39.99 49.33 55.79
C VAL A 50 -40.66 50.69 55.58
N PRO A 51 -41.70 50.80 54.73
CA PRO A 51 -42.46 52.02 54.65
C PRO A 51 -43.26 52.12 55.94
N GLN A 52 -43.04 53.18 56.73
CA GLN A 52 -43.96 53.52 57.80
C GLN A 52 -45.31 53.92 57.20
N GLU A 53 -46.24 52.98 57.33
CA GLU A 53 -47.70 53.03 57.44
C GLU A 53 -48.53 53.90 56.48
N ASP A 54 -49.21 53.21 55.56
CA ASP A 54 -50.68 53.21 55.42
C ASP A 54 -51.10 52.05 54.48
N GLY A 55 -50.70 50.83 54.82
CA GLY A 55 -50.82 49.67 53.95
C GLY A 55 -51.28 48.44 54.71
N ASP A 56 -52.52 48.03 54.43
CA ASP A 56 -53.13 46.77 54.84
C ASP A 56 -52.09 45.63 54.99
N PRO A 57 -51.88 45.08 56.21
CA PRO A 57 -50.86 44.06 56.48
C PRO A 57 -51.06 42.81 55.61
N GLU A 58 -52.29 42.56 55.18
CA GLU A 58 -52.63 41.49 54.25
C GLU A 58 -51.96 41.69 52.89
N ARG A 59 -51.88 42.93 52.40
CA ARG A 59 -51.20 43.27 51.13
C ARG A 59 -49.68 43.12 51.22
N LEU A 60 -49.09 43.42 52.37
CA LEU A 60 -47.64 43.24 52.57
C LEU A 60 -47.29 41.75 52.65
N LEU A 61 -48.12 40.96 53.31
CA LEU A 61 -47.99 39.51 53.36
C LEU A 61 -48.17 38.90 51.97
N GLU A 62 -49.20 39.31 51.22
CA GLU A 62 -49.44 38.87 49.84
C GLU A 62 -48.25 39.19 48.94
N ARG A 63 -47.70 40.41 49.02
CA ARG A 63 -46.54 40.82 48.23
C ARG A 63 -45.30 40.00 48.58
N THR A 64 -45.05 39.78 49.87
CA THR A 64 -43.91 38.98 50.36
C THR A 64 -44.05 37.52 49.93
N ALA A 65 -45.23 36.93 50.12
CA ALA A 65 -45.54 35.56 49.70
C ALA A 65 -45.45 35.38 48.18
N LYS A 66 -45.89 36.36 47.40
CA LYS A 66 -45.74 36.37 45.94
C LYS A 66 -44.27 36.45 45.51
N SER A 67 -43.47 37.27 46.19
CA SER A 67 -42.04 37.38 45.91
C SER A 67 -41.24 36.15 46.34
N TYR A 68 -41.66 35.42 47.37
CA TYR A 68 -41.04 34.15 47.75
C TYR A 68 -41.50 32.99 46.85
N SER A 69 -42.78 32.93 46.51
CA SER A 69 -43.32 31.89 45.62
C SER A 69 -42.80 31.99 44.19
N SER A 70 -42.33 33.16 43.73
CA SER A 70 -41.67 33.27 42.42
C SER A 70 -40.35 32.49 42.33
N TYR A 71 -39.64 32.28 43.45
CA TYR A 71 -38.45 31.42 43.46
C TYR A 71 -38.81 29.93 43.31
N LEU A 72 -39.96 29.51 43.85
CA LEU A 72 -40.49 28.15 43.67
C LEU A 72 -41.13 27.96 42.29
N LYS A 73 -41.51 29.07 41.65
CA LYS A 73 -42.00 29.16 40.28
C LYS A 73 -40.87 29.42 39.27
N ALA A 74 -39.60 29.25 39.67
CA ALA A 74 -38.51 29.06 38.73
C ALA A 74 -38.90 27.93 37.76
N ASN A 75 -38.61 28.09 36.48
CA ASN A 75 -39.30 27.42 35.38
C ASN A 75 -38.89 25.94 35.23
N VAL A 76 -39.16 25.12 36.26
CA VAL A 76 -38.83 23.68 36.31
C VAL A 76 -39.36 22.95 35.06
N ALA A 77 -40.50 23.38 34.52
CA ALA A 77 -41.06 22.80 33.30
C ALA A 77 -40.13 22.98 32.07
N GLU A 78 -39.49 24.14 31.92
CA GLU A 78 -38.56 24.42 30.83
C GLU A 78 -37.26 23.62 30.96
N GLU A 79 -36.73 23.48 32.19
CA GLU A 79 -35.55 22.66 32.46
C GLU A 79 -35.81 21.17 32.18
N VAL A 80 -37.01 20.68 32.53
CA VAL A 80 -37.44 19.30 32.22
C VAL A 80 -37.58 19.09 30.72
N GLU A 81 -38.23 20.01 30.00
CA GLU A 81 -38.37 19.93 28.54
C GLU A 81 -36.99 19.95 27.83
N SER A 82 -36.07 20.80 28.30
CA SER A 82 -34.70 20.83 27.79
C SER A 82 -33.97 19.50 28.03
N LEU A 83 -34.18 18.86 29.19
CA LEU A 83 -33.59 17.56 29.49
C LEU A 83 -34.17 16.46 28.61
N GLU A 84 -35.50 16.43 28.42
CA GLU A 84 -36.19 15.48 27.56
C GLU A 84 -35.68 15.58 26.11
N LYS A 85 -35.53 16.81 25.59
CA LYS A 85 -34.95 17.04 24.27
C LYS A 85 -33.49 16.55 24.19
N SER A 86 -32.68 16.84 25.19
CA SER A 86 -31.29 16.35 25.23
C SER A 86 -31.21 14.82 25.29
N LEU A 87 -32.16 14.17 25.95
CA LEU A 87 -32.23 12.70 26.00
C LEU A 87 -32.60 12.13 24.64
N GLU A 88 -33.60 12.70 23.96
CA GLU A 88 -34.01 12.28 22.62
C GLU A 88 -32.86 12.42 21.60
N GLU A 89 -32.14 13.54 21.65
CA GLU A 89 -30.95 13.74 20.82
C GLU A 89 -29.85 12.72 21.14
N MET A 90 -29.69 12.32 22.40
CA MET A 90 -28.71 11.32 22.80
C MET A 90 -29.12 9.92 22.33
N LEU A 91 -30.39 9.56 22.45
CA LEU A 91 -30.93 8.29 21.95
C LEU A 91 -30.77 8.18 20.44
N THR A 92 -31.09 9.26 19.70
CA THR A 92 -30.88 9.33 18.26
C THR A 92 -29.41 9.10 17.91
N ARG A 93 -28.47 9.75 18.62
CA ARG A 93 -27.03 9.54 18.39
C ARG A 93 -26.59 8.11 18.70
N VAL A 94 -27.16 7.46 19.72
CA VAL A 94 -26.86 6.06 20.02
C VAL A 94 -27.31 5.15 18.88
N ASP A 95 -28.48 5.37 18.30
CA ASP A 95 -28.96 4.59 17.15
C ASP A 95 -28.06 4.78 15.91
N GLU A 96 -27.59 6.00 15.68
CA GLU A 96 -26.60 6.29 14.64
C GLU A 96 -25.27 5.56 14.89
N PHE A 97 -24.79 5.53 16.14
CA PHE A 97 -23.57 4.78 16.49
C PHE A 97 -23.73 3.27 16.26
N VAL A 98 -24.90 2.70 16.57
CA VAL A 98 -25.20 1.30 16.26
C VAL A 98 -25.16 1.07 14.76
N GLY A 99 -25.77 1.96 13.96
CA GLY A 99 -25.71 1.88 12.49
C GLY A 99 -24.27 1.94 11.95
N MET A 100 -23.44 2.82 12.49
CA MET A 100 -22.01 2.89 12.11
C MET A 100 -21.25 1.62 12.50
N LEU A 101 -21.52 1.04 13.67
CA LEU A 101 -20.87 -0.21 14.10
C LEU A 101 -21.25 -1.39 13.22
N ASP A 102 -22.52 -1.47 12.81
CA ASP A 102 -22.98 -2.51 11.89
C ASP A 102 -22.32 -2.39 10.51
N MET A 103 -22.15 -1.15 10.02
CA MET A 103 -21.42 -0.86 8.79
C MET A 103 -19.96 -1.31 8.90
N ILE A 104 -19.25 -0.89 9.95
CA ILE A 104 -17.85 -1.29 10.20
C ILE A 104 -17.73 -2.80 10.29
N ARG A 105 -18.65 -3.46 11.00
CA ARG A 105 -18.65 -4.91 11.15
C ARG A 105 -18.85 -5.61 9.81
N ASN A 106 -19.80 -5.14 8.99
CA ASN A 106 -20.05 -5.68 7.66
C ASN A 106 -18.82 -5.50 6.75
N ASP A 107 -18.24 -4.31 6.72
CA ASP A 107 -17.07 -4.00 5.90
C ASP A 107 -15.85 -4.82 6.33
N THR A 108 -15.63 -4.94 7.65
CA THR A 108 -14.58 -5.81 8.20
C THR A 108 -14.80 -7.27 7.78
N THR A 109 -16.05 -7.74 7.85
CA THR A 109 -16.41 -9.11 7.44
C THR A 109 -16.12 -9.33 5.95
N GLN A 110 -16.46 -8.36 5.09
CA GLN A 110 -16.16 -8.42 3.66
C GLN A 110 -14.66 -8.42 3.40
N VAL A 111 -13.91 -7.52 4.03
CA VAL A 111 -12.45 -7.40 3.83
C VAL A 111 -11.74 -8.68 4.27
N VAL A 112 -12.07 -9.21 5.44
CA VAL A 112 -11.40 -10.38 6.04
C VAL A 112 -11.77 -11.67 5.32
N ASN A 113 -13.05 -11.87 4.98
CA ASN A 113 -13.50 -13.14 4.41
C ASN A 113 -13.41 -13.19 2.89
N ASP A 114 -13.49 -12.06 2.19
CA ASP A 114 -13.51 -12.03 0.73
C ASP A 114 -12.26 -11.36 0.16
N SER A 115 -12.03 -10.08 0.48
CA SER A 115 -11.01 -9.28 -0.19
C SER A 115 -9.58 -9.78 0.07
N LEU A 116 -9.24 -10.03 1.34
CA LEU A 116 -7.90 -10.52 1.73
C LEU A 116 -7.57 -11.88 1.09
N PRO A 117 -8.44 -12.91 1.17
CA PRO A 117 -8.21 -14.18 0.48
C PRO A 117 -8.07 -14.05 -1.04
N GLN A 118 -8.86 -13.15 -1.66
CA GLN A 118 -8.74 -12.89 -3.10
C GLN A 118 -7.40 -12.25 -3.47
N ILE A 119 -6.96 -11.25 -2.70
CA ILE A 119 -5.65 -10.60 -2.89
C ILE A 119 -4.53 -11.64 -2.74
N HIS A 120 -4.59 -12.48 -1.71
CA HIS A 120 -3.60 -13.54 -1.51
C HIS A 120 -3.58 -14.52 -2.70
N ARG A 121 -4.75 -14.97 -3.17
CA ARG A 121 -4.86 -15.84 -4.35
C ARG A 121 -4.23 -15.19 -5.58
N LYS A 122 -4.51 -13.89 -5.81
CA LYS A 122 -3.94 -13.14 -6.94
C LYS A 122 -2.43 -12.98 -6.82
N SER A 123 -1.90 -12.75 -5.62
CA SER A 123 -0.46 -12.72 -5.36
C SER A 123 0.20 -14.06 -5.71
N GLU A 124 -0.42 -15.17 -5.35
CA GLU A 124 0.06 -16.51 -5.71
C GLU A 124 0.02 -16.79 -7.21
N GLU A 125 -0.98 -16.29 -7.93
CA GLU A 125 -1.02 -16.31 -9.40
C GLU A 125 0.12 -15.49 -10.00
N MET A 126 0.38 -14.27 -9.49
CA MET A 126 1.49 -13.43 -9.93
C MET A 126 2.84 -14.10 -9.70
N ARG A 127 3.05 -14.78 -8.56
CA ARG A 127 4.27 -15.53 -8.27
C ARG A 127 4.55 -16.62 -9.32
N LYS A 128 3.51 -17.26 -9.87
CA LYS A 128 3.68 -18.22 -10.98
C LYS A 128 4.14 -17.54 -12.26
N ILE A 129 3.66 -16.32 -12.53
CA ILE A 129 4.09 -15.53 -13.68
C ILE A 129 5.56 -15.12 -13.53
N TYR A 130 5.98 -14.63 -12.36
CA TYR A 130 7.38 -14.29 -12.11
C TYR A 130 8.32 -15.47 -12.33
N LYS A 131 7.95 -16.67 -11.85
CA LYS A 131 8.72 -17.89 -12.15
C LYS A 131 8.86 -18.19 -13.65
N LYS A 132 7.85 -17.88 -14.45
CA LYS A 132 7.93 -18.03 -15.92
C LYS A 132 8.87 -16.99 -16.52
N ILE A 133 8.85 -15.76 -16.00
CA ILE A 133 9.76 -14.69 -16.41
C ILE A 133 11.21 -15.07 -16.07
N ASP A 134 11.48 -15.58 -14.86
CA ASP A 134 12.83 -16.00 -14.46
C ASP A 134 13.38 -17.12 -15.36
N LYS A 135 12.54 -18.10 -15.70
CA LYS A 135 12.91 -19.17 -16.64
C LYS A 135 13.21 -18.62 -18.03
N LEU A 136 12.42 -17.66 -18.50
CA LEU A 136 12.63 -17.02 -19.79
C LEU A 136 13.94 -16.22 -19.80
N ASP A 137 14.24 -15.48 -18.74
CA ASP A 137 15.49 -14.74 -18.59
C ASP A 137 16.71 -15.68 -18.61
N ALA A 138 16.66 -16.78 -17.84
CA ALA A 138 17.71 -17.80 -17.87
C ALA A 138 17.89 -18.41 -19.26
N PHE A 139 16.78 -18.67 -19.96
CA PHE A 139 16.79 -19.18 -21.32
C PHE A 139 17.46 -18.21 -22.30
N VAL A 140 17.10 -16.92 -22.27
CA VAL A 140 17.69 -15.89 -23.13
C VAL A 140 19.19 -15.74 -22.87
N LYS A 141 19.62 -15.75 -21.59
CA LYS A 141 21.04 -15.70 -21.21
C LYS A 141 21.83 -16.87 -21.79
N MET A 142 21.30 -18.09 -21.68
CA MET A 142 21.92 -19.28 -22.24
C MET A 142 22.02 -19.22 -23.77
N VAL A 143 20.97 -18.79 -24.47
CA VAL A 143 21.01 -18.62 -25.93
C VAL A 143 22.06 -17.58 -26.32
N GLY A 144 22.11 -16.45 -25.61
CA GLY A 144 23.14 -15.43 -25.81
C GLY A 144 24.55 -16.00 -25.68
N HIS A 145 24.81 -16.78 -24.63
CA HIS A 145 26.10 -17.46 -24.44
C HIS A 145 26.44 -18.41 -25.61
N ASN A 146 25.48 -19.24 -26.04
CA ASN A 146 25.68 -20.17 -27.15
C ASN A 146 26.01 -19.44 -28.46
N VAL A 147 25.35 -18.30 -28.73
CA VAL A 147 25.64 -17.48 -29.91
C VAL A 147 27.05 -16.90 -29.82
N THR A 148 27.46 -16.35 -28.67
CA THR A 148 28.83 -15.84 -28.48
C THR A 148 29.88 -16.93 -28.72
N VAL A 149 29.68 -18.14 -28.19
CA VAL A 149 30.59 -19.27 -28.43
C VAL A 149 30.65 -19.64 -29.91
N MET A 150 29.50 -19.64 -30.59
CA MET A 150 29.44 -19.94 -32.02
C MET A 150 30.15 -18.86 -32.85
N GLU A 151 29.96 -17.58 -32.53
CA GLU A 151 30.64 -16.45 -33.19
C GLU A 151 32.16 -16.54 -33.03
N GLU A 152 32.66 -16.90 -31.84
CA GLU A 152 34.09 -17.10 -31.59
C GLU A 152 34.65 -18.27 -32.41
N GLN A 153 33.94 -19.40 -32.47
CA GLN A 153 34.36 -20.55 -33.28
C GLN A 153 34.40 -20.24 -34.78
N VAL A 154 33.41 -19.50 -35.29
CA VAL A 154 33.39 -19.04 -36.68
C VAL A 154 34.58 -18.12 -36.95
N THR A 155 34.81 -17.14 -36.07
CA THR A 155 35.95 -16.21 -36.18
C THR A 155 37.29 -16.96 -36.18
N GLN A 156 37.45 -17.95 -35.28
CA GLN A 156 38.64 -18.79 -35.23
C GLN A 156 38.84 -19.58 -36.52
N ALA A 157 37.79 -20.23 -37.03
CA ALA A 157 37.85 -21.00 -38.27
C ALA A 157 38.17 -20.11 -39.49
N GLU A 158 37.63 -18.90 -39.55
CA GLU A 158 37.96 -17.92 -40.59
C GLU A 158 39.42 -17.46 -40.52
N SER A 159 39.96 -17.25 -39.31
CA SER A 159 41.36 -16.87 -39.11
C SER A 159 42.35 -17.98 -39.51
N ASP A 160 42.02 -19.24 -39.18
CA ASP A 160 42.83 -20.41 -39.54
C ASP A 160 42.82 -20.62 -41.07
N LEU A 161 41.67 -20.37 -41.72
CA LEU A 161 41.55 -20.38 -43.18
C LEU A 161 42.28 -19.21 -43.84
N ALA A 162 42.21 -18.00 -43.28
CA ALA A 162 42.97 -16.85 -43.80
C ALA A 162 44.48 -17.06 -43.70
N THR A 163 44.94 -17.81 -42.68
CA THR A 163 46.35 -18.14 -42.47
C THR A 163 46.87 -19.20 -43.45
N PHE A 164 45.99 -19.97 -44.12
CA PHE A 164 46.36 -20.99 -45.12
C PHE A 164 45.49 -20.88 -46.40
N PRO A 165 46.01 -20.55 -47.62
CA PRO A 165 47.32 -20.90 -48.18
C PRO A 165 47.93 -19.78 -49.08
N SER A 166 48.59 -18.77 -48.50
CA SER A 166 49.67 -18.04 -49.20
C SER A 166 51.01 -18.76 -49.01
N ALA A 167 51.23 -19.32 -47.82
CA ALA A 167 52.41 -20.13 -47.49
C ALA A 167 52.47 -21.45 -48.29
N PHE A 168 51.35 -22.17 -48.45
CA PHE A 168 51.33 -23.40 -49.26
C PHE A 168 51.47 -23.15 -50.75
N LYS A 169 50.99 -22.02 -51.29
CA LYS A 169 51.23 -21.66 -52.71
C LYS A 169 52.72 -21.50 -53.04
N LYS A 170 53.57 -21.14 -52.07
CA LYS A 170 55.03 -21.11 -52.25
C LYS A 170 55.64 -22.51 -52.22
N ILE A 171 55.14 -23.41 -51.36
CA ILE A 171 55.65 -24.79 -51.26
C ILE A 171 55.26 -25.63 -52.49
N PHE A 172 54.05 -25.42 -53.04
CA PHE A 172 53.60 -26.08 -54.27
C PHE A 172 54.30 -25.59 -55.55
N ARG A 173 55.07 -24.50 -55.52
CA ARG A 173 55.91 -24.08 -56.67
C ARG A 173 57.28 -24.74 -56.69
N THR A 174 57.71 -25.38 -55.60
CA THR A 174 59.05 -25.98 -55.48
C THR A 174 59.02 -27.51 -55.61
N ILE A 175 57.84 -28.15 -55.59
CA ILE A 175 57.75 -29.61 -55.59
C ILE A 175 57.15 -30.11 -56.91
N THR A 176 58.04 -30.47 -57.82
CA THR A 176 57.77 -31.30 -59.00
C THR A 176 57.85 -32.78 -58.58
N VAL A 177 56.68 -33.45 -58.55
CA VAL A 177 56.28 -34.89 -58.68
C VAL A 177 57.42 -35.96 -58.67
N PRO A 178 57.32 -37.14 -57.98
CA PRO A 178 56.29 -38.13 -58.31
C PRO A 178 55.67 -38.99 -57.18
N ALA A 179 54.60 -39.67 -57.61
CA ALA A 179 53.75 -40.65 -56.95
C ALA A 179 54.47 -41.57 -55.95
N PHE A 180 53.86 -41.81 -54.78
CA PHE A 180 53.60 -43.13 -54.20
C PHE A 180 52.62 -42.97 -53.02
N LEU A 181 51.54 -43.74 -53.07
CA LEU A 181 50.51 -43.84 -52.05
C LEU A 181 51.11 -44.38 -50.75
N ASN A 182 50.98 -43.64 -49.65
CA ASN A 182 50.90 -44.22 -48.32
C ASN A 182 49.89 -43.44 -47.48
N LYS A 183 48.88 -44.18 -47.00
CA LYS A 183 47.89 -43.76 -46.01
C LYS A 183 48.58 -43.09 -44.83
N THR A 184 48.42 -41.79 -44.70
CA THR A 184 48.51 -41.09 -43.43
C THR A 184 47.18 -40.38 -43.23
N THR A 185 46.30 -41.00 -42.44
CA THR A 185 45.10 -40.31 -41.96
C THR A 185 45.58 -39.32 -40.90
N THR A 186 45.73 -38.06 -41.28
CA THR A 186 45.83 -36.96 -40.32
C THR A 186 44.55 -36.96 -39.49
N PRO A 187 44.61 -36.70 -38.16
CA PRO A 187 43.40 -36.51 -37.38
C PRO A 187 42.85 -35.15 -37.81
N ARG A 188 41.98 -35.16 -38.81
CA ARG A 188 41.06 -34.05 -39.06
C ARG A 188 40.35 -33.85 -37.73
N ARG A 189 40.68 -32.77 -37.00
CA ARG A 189 39.91 -32.37 -35.82
C ARG A 189 38.47 -32.29 -36.30
N GLN A 190 37.67 -33.28 -35.92
CA GLN A 190 36.26 -33.30 -36.22
C GLN A 190 35.71 -32.12 -35.41
N GLN A 191 35.36 -31.03 -36.11
CA GLN A 191 34.50 -30.02 -35.54
C GLN A 191 33.18 -30.74 -35.26
N GLU A 192 33.02 -31.16 -34.02
CA GLU A 192 31.76 -31.68 -33.53
C GLU A 192 30.78 -30.50 -33.52
N PRO A 193 29.66 -30.59 -34.25
CA PRO A 193 28.70 -29.49 -34.28
C PRO A 193 28.24 -29.20 -32.84
N PRO A 194 28.25 -27.93 -32.41
CA PRO A 194 27.77 -27.57 -31.09
C PRO A 194 26.37 -28.13 -30.89
N PRO A 195 26.05 -28.67 -29.69
CA PRO A 195 24.73 -29.22 -29.42
C PRO A 195 23.67 -28.15 -29.72
N VAL A 196 22.87 -28.40 -30.76
CA VAL A 196 21.85 -27.46 -31.22
C VAL A 196 20.69 -27.50 -30.25
N PHE A 197 20.27 -26.31 -29.81
CA PHE A 197 19.19 -26.10 -28.87
C PHE A 197 17.88 -26.79 -29.30
N ARG A 198 17.22 -27.43 -28.33
CA ARG A 198 15.89 -28.04 -28.45
C ARG A 198 14.93 -27.33 -27.50
N THR A 199 13.89 -26.72 -28.05
CA THR A 199 12.87 -25.97 -27.28
C THR A 199 12.12 -26.88 -26.30
N GLU A 200 12.05 -28.16 -26.63
CA GLU A 200 11.35 -29.21 -25.90
C GLU A 200 11.96 -29.49 -24.52
N ASP A 201 13.25 -29.18 -24.33
CA ASP A 201 13.97 -29.45 -23.08
C ASP A 201 13.63 -28.45 -21.97
N TYR A 202 13.10 -27.27 -22.31
CA TYR A 202 12.88 -26.16 -21.37
C TYR A 202 11.41 -25.77 -21.22
N PHE A 203 10.60 -26.01 -22.26
CA PHE A 203 9.16 -25.72 -22.24
C PHE A 203 8.38 -27.03 -22.34
N SER A 204 7.91 -27.54 -21.20
CA SER A 204 6.97 -28.67 -21.22
C SER A 204 5.71 -28.28 -22.01
N PRO A 205 5.26 -29.11 -22.98
CA PRO A 205 4.01 -28.87 -23.66
C PRO A 205 2.90 -28.78 -22.62
N HIS A 206 2.09 -27.73 -22.70
CA HIS A 206 0.98 -27.53 -21.78
C HIS A 206 0.02 -28.70 -21.97
N SER A 207 0.06 -29.68 -21.07
CA SER A 207 -0.98 -30.70 -20.97
C SER A 207 -2.26 -29.98 -20.57
N GLY A 208 -3.10 -29.69 -21.55
CA GLY A 208 -4.40 -29.06 -21.34
C GLY A 208 -5.21 -29.86 -20.33
N GLN A 209 -5.67 -29.18 -19.30
CA GLN A 209 -6.69 -29.64 -18.37
C GLN A 209 -7.64 -28.46 -18.12
#